data_AF-A0A5C5WIH4-F1
#
_entry.id   AF-A0A5C5WIH4-F1
#
_cell.length_a   1.000
_cell.length_b   1.000
_cell.length_c   1.000
_cell.angle_alpha   90.00
_cell.angle_beta   90.00
_cell.angle_gamma   90.00
#
_symmetry.space_group_name_H-M   'P 1'
#
loop_
_entity.id
_entity.type
_entity.pdbx_description
1 polymer ?
#
loop_
_entity_poly.entity_id
_entity_poly.type
_entity_poly.pdbx_seq_one_letter_code
_entity_poly.pdbx_strand_id
1 'polypeptide(L)'
;MSVGEGLENVEIKVSKDDLDEDGFATLWNIASASCDGDQELTRALASAFLGFLCKKECDFVVTSTSGAEYLDNWFEKDNKILYQWKPDSEMVDVVAQHAEVPFLAFRSYMENQKFKATANYSPRRSDRVEWFQNKWCVG
;
A
#
# COMPACT_ATOMS: atom_id res chain seq x y z
N MET A 1 12.99 2.55 15.11
CA MET A 1 11.86 1.68 14.74
C MET A 1 12.38 0.64 13.76
N SER A 2 12.50 -0.61 14.21
CA SER A 2 12.81 -1.70 13.29
C SER A 2 11.60 -1.96 12.38
N VAL A 3 11.79 -2.41 11.15
CA VAL A 3 10.67 -2.79 10.26
C VAL A 3 9.85 -3.87 10.97
N GLY A 4 8.55 -3.63 11.19
CA GLY A 4 7.67 -4.63 11.77
C GLY A 4 7.50 -4.63 13.29
N GLU A 5 8.15 -3.71 14.01
CA GLU A 5 8.02 -3.62 15.47
C GLU A 5 6.56 -3.28 15.83
N GLY A 6 5.85 -4.20 16.52
CA GLY A 6 4.42 -4.09 16.83
C GLY A 6 3.46 -4.74 15.82
N LEU A 7 3.96 -5.30 14.71
CA LEU A 7 3.14 -5.93 13.66
C LEU A 7 3.12 -7.49 13.73
N GLU A 8 3.56 -8.08 14.84
CA GLU A 8 3.84 -9.53 14.94
C GLU A 8 2.60 -10.43 14.86
N ASN A 9 1.40 -9.89 15.11
CA ASN A 9 0.12 -10.65 15.08
C ASN A 9 -1.02 -9.87 14.40
N VAL A 10 -0.71 -9.01 13.44
CA VAL A 10 -1.75 -8.21 12.77
C VAL A 10 -2.59 -9.08 11.84
N GLU A 11 -3.90 -9.11 12.08
CA GLU A 11 -4.88 -9.69 11.17
C GLU A 11 -5.33 -8.63 10.15
N ILE A 12 -5.28 -8.96 8.86
CA ILE A 12 -5.72 -8.08 7.79
C ILE A 12 -7.24 -7.97 7.84
N LYS A 13 -7.74 -6.81 8.28
CA LYS A 13 -9.16 -6.48 8.39
C LYS A 13 -9.45 -5.13 7.72
N VAL A 14 -10.72 -4.89 7.41
CA VAL A 14 -11.23 -3.62 6.88
C VAL A 14 -12.56 -3.33 7.54
N SER A 15 -12.88 -2.05 7.79
CA SER A 15 -14.22 -1.69 8.22
C SER A 15 -15.20 -1.86 7.06
N LYS A 16 -16.45 -2.20 7.36
CA LYS A 16 -17.50 -2.20 6.32
C LYS A 16 -17.77 -0.80 5.77
N ASP A 17 -17.50 0.22 6.56
CA ASP A 17 -17.68 1.63 6.16
C ASP A 17 -16.54 2.12 5.26
N ASP A 18 -15.41 1.40 5.22
CA ASP A 18 -14.23 1.72 4.40
C ASP A 18 -14.21 0.98 3.07
N LEU A 19 -15.20 0.11 2.84
CA LEU A 19 -15.44 -0.57 1.57
C LEU A 19 -16.42 0.26 0.75
N ASP A 20 -16.08 0.49 -0.52
CA ASP A 20 -17.03 1.07 -1.46
C ASP A 20 -18.12 0.07 -1.89
N GLU A 21 -19.03 0.53 -2.76
CA GLU A 21 -20.15 -0.28 -3.25
C GLU A 21 -19.70 -1.54 -4.02
N ASP A 22 -18.49 -1.52 -4.58
CA ASP A 22 -17.88 -2.60 -5.36
C ASP A 22 -16.94 -3.48 -4.51
N GLY A 23 -16.74 -3.17 -3.24
CA GLY A 23 -15.90 -3.92 -2.30
C GLY A 23 -14.40 -3.61 -2.41
N PHE A 24 -14.03 -2.45 -2.95
CA PHE A 24 -12.68 -1.92 -2.93
C PHE A 24 -12.43 -1.14 -1.65
N ALA A 25 -11.19 -1.18 -1.19
CA ALA A 25 -10.70 -0.36 -0.10
C ALA A 25 -9.28 0.10 -0.42
N THR A 26 -8.90 1.25 0.14
CA THR A 26 -7.53 1.74 0.03
C THR A 26 -6.59 0.90 0.91
N LEU A 27 -5.33 0.76 0.51
CA LEU A 27 -4.32 0.09 1.34
C LEU A 27 -4.18 0.77 2.70
N TRP A 28 -4.36 2.09 2.74
CA TRP A 28 -4.39 2.86 3.98
C TRP A 28 -5.54 2.45 4.90
N ASN A 29 -6.77 2.36 4.39
CA ASN A 29 -7.92 1.98 5.21
C ASN A 29 -7.79 0.55 5.76
N ILE A 30 -7.30 -0.38 4.93
CA ILE A 30 -7.02 -1.75 5.36
C ILE A 30 -5.96 -1.75 6.47
N ALA A 31 -4.87 -1.00 6.29
CA ALA A 31 -3.82 -0.90 7.30
C ALA A 31 -4.31 -0.24 8.60
N SER A 32 -5.08 0.84 8.48
CA SER A 32 -5.65 1.59 9.61
C SER A 32 -6.60 0.74 10.42
N ALA A 33 -7.54 0.07 9.75
CA ALA A 33 -8.43 -0.87 10.40
C ALA A 33 -7.61 -1.97 11.11
N SER A 34 -6.62 -2.57 10.42
CA SER A 34 -5.78 -3.64 10.97
C SER A 34 -4.93 -3.23 12.18
N CYS A 35 -4.58 -1.95 12.30
CA CYS A 35 -3.77 -1.39 13.38
C CYS A 35 -4.60 -0.57 14.40
N ASP A 36 -5.93 -0.74 14.42
CA ASP A 36 -6.85 -0.04 15.33
C ASP A 36 -6.68 1.50 15.32
N GLY A 37 -6.33 2.06 14.15
CA GLY A 37 -6.15 3.50 13.94
C GLY A 37 -4.82 4.08 14.44
N ASP A 38 -3.86 3.26 14.89
CA ASP A 38 -2.51 3.73 15.23
C ASP A 38 -1.80 4.19 13.95
N GLN A 39 -1.44 5.47 13.88
CA GLN A 39 -0.86 6.06 12.67
C GLN A 39 0.54 5.52 12.34
N GLU A 40 1.39 5.27 13.34
CA GLU A 40 2.71 4.69 13.14
C GLU A 40 2.57 3.22 12.71
N LEU A 41 1.68 2.52 13.40
CA LEU A 41 1.08 1.21 13.06
C LEU A 41 0.78 1.08 11.56
N THR A 42 -0.12 1.96 11.16
CA THR A 42 -0.74 2.02 9.84
C THR A 42 0.29 2.28 8.76
N ARG A 43 1.16 3.28 8.97
CA ARG A 43 2.21 3.61 8.00
C ARG A 43 3.20 2.47 7.83
N ALA A 44 3.60 1.81 8.92
CA ALA A 44 4.49 0.65 8.84
C ALA A 44 3.86 -0.50 8.05
N LEU A 45 2.58 -0.80 8.29
CA LEU A 45 1.87 -1.86 7.59
C LEU A 45 1.59 -1.52 6.11
N ALA A 46 1.17 -0.29 5.82
CA ALA A 46 0.97 0.21 4.46
C ALA A 46 2.27 0.19 3.65
N SER A 47 3.40 0.56 4.27
CA SER A 47 4.72 0.45 3.66
C SER A 47 5.06 -1.00 3.31
N ALA A 48 4.71 -1.96 4.18
CA ALA A 48 4.92 -3.38 3.92
C ALA A 48 4.02 -3.89 2.78
N PHE A 49 2.76 -3.45 2.71
CA PHE A 49 1.86 -3.77 1.60
C PHE A 49 2.40 -3.26 0.28
N LEU A 50 2.75 -1.97 0.18
CA LEU A 50 3.30 -1.39 -1.05
C LEU A 50 4.57 -2.11 -1.51
N GLY A 51 5.50 -2.36 -0.59
CA GLY A 51 6.73 -3.07 -0.89
C GLY A 51 6.47 -4.51 -1.37
N PHE A 52 5.50 -5.18 -0.78
CA PHE A 52 5.13 -6.55 -1.16
C PHE A 52 4.46 -6.62 -2.53
N LEU A 53 3.44 -5.77 -2.76
CA LEU A 53 2.67 -5.72 -4.00
C LEU A 53 3.58 -5.39 -5.18
N CYS A 54 4.47 -4.41 -5.02
CA CYS A 54 5.46 -4.05 -6.02
C CYS A 54 6.44 -5.21 -6.28
N LYS A 55 6.96 -5.87 -5.23
CA LYS A 55 7.88 -7.02 -5.40
C LYS A 55 7.22 -8.23 -6.07
N LYS A 56 5.90 -8.33 -5.98
CA LYS A 56 5.09 -9.37 -6.61
C LYS A 56 4.49 -8.94 -7.94
N GLU A 57 4.77 -7.72 -8.39
CA GLU A 57 4.27 -7.14 -9.64
C GLU A 57 2.75 -7.22 -9.76
N CYS A 58 2.03 -6.97 -8.66
CA CYS A 58 0.58 -7.10 -8.61
C CYS A 58 -0.10 -6.05 -9.51
N ASP A 59 -1.03 -6.47 -10.36
CA ASP A 59 -1.72 -5.65 -11.36
C ASP A 59 -3.18 -5.33 -11.01
N PHE A 60 -3.67 -5.81 -9.87
CA PHE A 60 -5.04 -5.57 -9.38
C PHE A 60 -5.16 -4.33 -8.49
N VAL A 61 -4.08 -3.55 -8.33
CA VAL A 61 -4.14 -2.25 -7.64
C VAL A 61 -4.68 -1.24 -8.62
N VAL A 62 -5.71 -0.51 -8.21
CA VAL A 62 -6.39 0.51 -9.00
C VAL A 62 -6.35 1.84 -8.27
N THR A 63 -6.73 2.91 -8.95
CA THR A 63 -6.95 4.21 -8.32
C THR A 63 -8.03 4.95 -9.10
N SER A 64 -8.79 5.80 -8.41
CA SER A 64 -9.72 6.72 -9.07
C SER A 64 -8.98 7.69 -10.01
N THR A 65 -9.68 8.21 -11.04
CA THR A 65 -9.09 9.20 -11.97
C THR A 65 -8.49 10.40 -11.24
N SER A 66 -9.18 10.92 -10.22
CA SER A 66 -8.66 12.01 -9.38
C SER A 66 -7.45 11.61 -8.54
N GLY A 67 -7.38 10.35 -8.09
CA GLY A 67 -6.22 9.80 -7.39
C GLY A 67 -5.00 9.70 -8.30
N ALA A 68 -5.18 9.22 -9.54
CA ALA A 68 -4.13 9.18 -10.55
C ALA A 68 -3.57 10.59 -10.82
N GLU A 69 -4.44 11.55 -11.16
CA GLU A 69 -4.01 12.95 -11.40
C GLU A 69 -3.28 13.54 -10.20
N TYR A 70 -3.72 13.25 -8.98
CA TYR A 70 -3.07 13.72 -7.76
C TYR A 70 -1.68 13.11 -7.57
N LEU A 71 -1.54 11.81 -7.79
CA LEU A 71 -0.26 11.11 -7.72
C LEU A 71 0.71 11.56 -8.82
N ASP A 72 0.22 11.82 -10.03
CA ASP A 72 1.01 12.36 -11.14
C ASP A 72 1.55 13.76 -10.81
N ASN A 73 0.69 14.64 -10.29
CA ASN A 73 1.10 15.97 -9.83
C ASN A 73 2.13 15.90 -8.70
N TRP A 74 2.03 14.90 -7.82
CA TRP A 74 3.03 14.67 -6.78
C TRP A 74 4.34 14.15 -7.36
N PHE A 75 4.28 13.24 -8.33
CA PHE A 75 5.43 12.71 -9.03
C PHE A 75 6.22 13.83 -9.72
N GLU A 76 5.55 14.73 -10.45
CA GLU A 76 6.18 15.88 -11.10
C GLU A 76 6.90 16.82 -10.10
N LYS A 77 6.35 16.96 -8.89
CA LYS A 77 6.92 17.82 -7.84
C LYS A 77 8.05 17.15 -7.08
N ASP A 78 7.87 15.89 -6.67
CA ASP A 78 8.83 15.12 -5.90
C ASP A 78 8.78 13.62 -6.25
N ASN A 79 9.73 13.21 -7.08
CA ASN A 79 9.93 11.82 -7.47
C ASN A 79 10.12 10.85 -6.27
N LYS A 80 10.40 11.35 -5.05
CA LYS A 80 10.52 10.53 -3.82
C LYS A 80 9.30 9.68 -3.56
N ILE A 81 8.14 10.08 -4.05
CA ILE A 81 6.91 9.28 -3.95
C ILE A 81 7.09 7.84 -4.50
N LEU A 82 7.99 7.63 -5.46
CA LEU A 82 8.29 6.31 -6.01
C LEU A 82 9.26 5.47 -5.16
N TYR A 83 10.06 6.09 -4.29
CA TYR A 83 11.20 5.39 -3.66
C TYR A 83 11.31 5.55 -2.15
N GLN A 84 10.53 6.42 -1.51
CA GLN A 84 10.50 6.58 -0.06
C GLN A 84 9.33 5.83 0.59
N TRP A 85 9.18 4.53 0.30
CA TRP A 85 8.24 3.67 1.03
C TRP A 85 8.92 3.08 2.26
N LYS A 86 9.16 3.92 3.26
CA LYS A 86 9.65 3.48 4.56
C LYS A 86 8.58 3.73 5.61
N PRO A 87 8.55 2.95 6.71
CA PRO A 87 7.59 3.13 7.80
C PRO A 87 7.52 4.53 8.42
N ASP A 88 8.54 5.36 8.23
CA ASP A 88 8.65 6.73 8.74
C ASP A 88 8.36 7.81 7.68
N SER A 89 8.06 7.42 6.43
CA SER A 89 7.87 8.37 5.33
C SER A 89 6.41 8.64 5.04
N GLU A 90 6.05 9.92 5.05
CA GLU A 90 4.73 10.43 4.64
C GLU A 90 4.39 10.08 3.17
N MET A 91 5.40 9.75 2.34
CA MET A 91 5.16 9.29 0.98
C MET A 91 4.37 7.98 0.94
N VAL A 92 4.45 7.16 1.99
CA VAL A 92 3.60 5.97 2.13
C VAL A 92 2.14 6.38 2.29
N ASP A 93 1.86 7.40 3.10
CA ASP A 93 0.50 7.88 3.35
C ASP A 93 -0.12 8.39 2.06
N VAL A 94 0.63 9.20 1.30
CA VAL A 94 0.19 9.73 0.00
C VAL A 94 -0.15 8.60 -0.98
N VAL A 95 0.71 7.61 -1.13
CA VAL A 95 0.49 6.52 -2.10
C VAL A 95 -0.61 5.56 -1.63
N ALA A 96 -0.57 5.13 -0.37
CA ALA A 96 -1.47 4.10 0.15
C ALA A 96 -2.92 4.57 0.28
N GLN A 97 -3.16 5.88 0.42
CA GLN A 97 -4.52 6.46 0.42
C GLN A 97 -5.17 6.42 -0.96
N HIS A 98 -4.40 6.29 -2.04
CA HIS A 98 -4.92 6.25 -3.41
C HIS A 98 -4.76 4.89 -4.07
N ALA A 99 -4.01 3.97 -3.46
CA ALA A 99 -3.90 2.58 -3.88
C ALA A 99 -5.12 1.78 -3.41
N GLU A 100 -6.05 1.53 -4.31
CA GLU A 100 -7.30 0.79 -4.05
C GLU A 100 -7.15 -0.66 -4.49
N VAL A 101 -7.71 -1.58 -3.72
CA VAL A 101 -7.69 -3.02 -4.02
C VAL A 101 -9.04 -3.66 -3.69
N PRO A 102 -9.47 -4.68 -4.45
CA PRO A 102 -10.64 -5.48 -4.09
C PRO A 102 -10.31 -6.29 -2.82
N PHE A 103 -10.93 -5.95 -1.69
CA PHE A 103 -10.47 -6.41 -0.37
C PHE A 103 -10.43 -7.94 -0.23
N LEU A 104 -11.47 -8.63 -0.71
CA LEU A 104 -11.54 -10.09 -0.61
C LEU A 104 -10.41 -10.78 -1.39
N ALA A 105 -10.16 -10.33 -2.62
CA ALA A 105 -9.09 -10.88 -3.45
C ALA A 105 -7.70 -10.53 -2.88
N PHE A 106 -7.53 -9.29 -2.38
CA PHE A 106 -6.32 -8.86 -1.70
C PHE A 106 -6.02 -9.73 -0.47
N ARG A 107 -7.01 -9.94 0.40
CA ARG A 107 -6.85 -10.77 1.60
C ARG A 107 -6.44 -12.19 1.24
N SER A 108 -7.17 -12.84 0.33
CA SER A 108 -6.85 -14.19 -0.13
C SER A 108 -5.47 -14.26 -0.77
N TYR A 109 -5.07 -13.23 -1.53
CA TYR A 109 -3.74 -13.15 -2.12
C TYR A 109 -2.64 -13.07 -1.07
N MET A 110 -2.80 -12.22 -0.05
CA MET A 110 -1.85 -12.05 1.05
C MET A 110 -1.66 -13.35 1.83
N GLU A 111 -2.75 -14.05 2.14
CA GLU A 111 -2.72 -15.36 2.80
C GLU A 111 -2.01 -16.41 1.94
N ASN A 112 -2.37 -16.53 0.65
CA ASN A 112 -1.79 -17.50 -0.28
C ASN A 112 -0.29 -17.27 -0.52
N GLN A 113 0.14 -16.01 -0.58
CA GLN A 113 1.54 -15.65 -0.76
C GLN A 113 2.33 -15.59 0.56
N LYS A 114 1.70 -15.94 1.69
CA LYS A 114 2.31 -15.95 3.03
C LYS A 114 2.96 -14.61 3.37
N PHE A 115 2.23 -13.53 3.12
CA PHE A 115 2.63 -12.18 3.51
C PHE A 115 2.97 -12.13 5.01
N LYS A 116 4.01 -11.37 5.36
CA LYS A 116 4.43 -11.14 6.74
C LYS A 116 4.59 -9.65 6.96
N ALA A 117 3.76 -9.07 7.82
CA ALA A 117 3.80 -7.64 8.14
C ALA A 117 5.15 -7.20 8.74
N THR A 118 5.89 -8.12 9.35
CA THR A 118 7.21 -7.87 9.93
C THR A 118 8.37 -8.01 8.95
N ALA A 119 8.12 -8.49 7.72
CA ALA A 119 9.17 -8.68 6.74
C ALA A 119 9.53 -7.36 6.05
N ASN A 120 10.82 -7.17 5.80
CA ASN A 120 11.30 -6.04 5.02
C ASN A 120 11.13 -6.31 3.52
N TYR A 121 10.09 -5.70 2.94
CA TYR A 121 9.87 -5.69 1.50
C TYR A 121 10.47 -4.42 0.89
N SER A 122 11.73 -4.50 0.49
CA SER A 122 12.43 -3.39 -0.19
C SER A 122 12.66 -3.72 -1.67
N PRO A 123 11.69 -3.43 -2.56
CA PRO A 123 11.88 -3.56 -4.00
C PRO A 123 12.93 -2.56 -4.51
N ARG A 124 13.64 -2.91 -5.60
CA ARG A 124 14.65 -2.02 -6.18
C ARG A 124 13.97 -0.79 -6.77
N ARG A 125 14.73 0.28 -6.93
CA ARG A 125 14.22 1.52 -7.54
C ARG A 125 13.64 1.29 -8.94
N SER A 126 14.29 0.45 -9.76
CA SER A 126 13.79 0.06 -11.09
C SER A 126 12.43 -0.62 -11.00
N ASP A 127 12.28 -1.56 -10.07
CA ASP A 127 11.07 -2.38 -9.93
C ASP A 127 9.89 -1.51 -9.48
N ARG A 128 10.16 -0.48 -8.65
CA ARG A 128 9.14 0.49 -8.24
C ARG A 128 8.67 1.35 -9.39
N VAL A 129 9.59 1.88 -10.20
CA VAL A 129 9.25 2.68 -11.38
C VAL A 129 8.42 1.85 -12.36
N GLU A 130 8.88 0.64 -12.68
CA GLU A 130 8.17 -0.27 -13.58
C GLU A 130 6.76 -0.60 -13.07
N TRP A 131 6.63 -0.92 -11.78
CA TRP A 131 5.34 -1.25 -11.20
C TRP A 131 4.39 -0.04 -11.16
N PHE A 132 4.87 1.12 -10.73
CA PHE A 132 4.06 2.34 -10.62
C PHE A 132 3.57 2.80 -12.01
N GLN A 133 4.48 2.91 -12.98
CA GLN A 133 4.19 3.46 -14.30
C GLN A 133 3.53 2.45 -15.25
N ASN A 134 3.96 1.18 -15.26
CA ASN A 134 3.54 0.23 -16.29
C ASN A 134 2.55 -0.82 -15.81
N LYS A 135 2.44 -1.07 -14.49
CA LYS A 135 1.47 -2.03 -13.93
C LYS A 135 0.28 -1.35 -13.29
N TRP A 136 0.53 -0.37 -12.43
CA TRP A 136 -0.52 0.42 -11.82
C TRP A 136 -0.97 1.59 -12.70
N CYS A 137 -0.17 1.96 -13.71
CA CYS A 137 -0.48 3.02 -14.68
C CYS A 137 -0.66 4.40 -14.04
N VAL A 138 0.20 4.73 -13.08
CA VAL A 138 0.29 6.03 -12.42
C VAL A 138 1.70 6.59 -12.60
N GLY A 139 1.88 7.89 -12.83
CA GLY A 139 3.16 8.57 -13.04
C GLY A 139 3.65 8.58 -14.48
#